data_AF-A0A929G5A4-F1
#
_entry.id   AF-A0A929G5A4-F1
#
_cell.length_a   1.000
_cell.length_b   1.000
_cell.length_c   1.000
_cell.angle_alpha   90.00
_cell.angle_beta   90.00
_cell.angle_gamma   90.00
#
_symmetry.space_group_name_H-M   'P 1'
#
loop_
_entity.id
_entity.type
_entity.pdbx_description
1 polymer ?
#
loop_
_entity_poly.entity_id
_entity_poly.type
_entity_poly.pdbx_seq_one_letter_code
_entity_poly.pdbx_strand_id
1 'polypeptide(L)'
;MKNFARTHLTHAWSRYTDLMAERAEGIYIYAANGRRYLDFTSGIGVTNTGHCHPAVVAAAQEQVAKMIHGQINIVFHQPMLDLVSELLTIIP
;
A
#
# COMPACT_ATOMS: atom_id res chain seq x y z
N MET A 1 -10.29 20.87 4.95
CA MET A 1 -10.11 19.39 5.01
C MET A 1 -9.84 18.84 6.41
N LYS A 2 -8.94 19.42 7.22
CA LYS A 2 -8.64 18.89 8.58
C LYS A 2 -9.86 18.74 9.49
N ASN A 3 -10.71 19.77 9.56
CA ASN A 3 -11.94 19.72 10.38
C ASN A 3 -12.91 18.63 9.88
N PHE A 4 -13.06 18.52 8.55
CA PHE A 4 -13.88 17.49 7.92
C PHE A 4 -13.42 16.07 8.29
N ALA A 5 -12.11 15.80 8.22
CA ALA A 5 -11.55 14.52 8.60
C ALA A 5 -11.77 14.19 10.08
N ARG A 6 -11.70 15.17 10.98
CA ARG A 6 -11.94 14.96 12.41
C ARG A 6 -13.39 14.60 12.74
N THR A 7 -14.37 15.16 12.02
CA THR A 7 -15.79 14.95 12.32
C THR A 7 -16.41 13.78 11.56
N HIS A 8 -15.80 13.32 10.47
CA HIS A 8 -16.37 12.29 9.58
C HIS A 8 -15.56 10.99 9.49
N LEU A 9 -14.36 10.92 10.10
CA LEU A 9 -13.60 9.67 10.18
C LEU A 9 -13.70 9.10 11.60
N THR A 10 -13.69 7.77 11.70
CA THR A 10 -13.76 7.08 12.98
C THR A 10 -12.64 7.50 13.93
N HIS A 11 -12.98 7.63 15.21
CA HIS A 11 -12.03 7.88 16.29
C HIS A 11 -11.39 6.60 16.86
N ALA A 12 -11.70 5.42 16.29
CA ALA A 12 -11.16 4.14 16.74
C ALA A 12 -9.63 4.07 16.67
N TRP A 13 -9.01 4.78 15.72
CA TRP A 13 -7.56 4.89 15.60
C TRP A 13 -7.09 6.30 15.94
N SER A 14 -6.20 6.42 16.91
CA SER A 14 -5.62 7.71 17.29
C SER A 14 -4.71 8.25 16.19
N ARG A 15 -4.85 9.55 15.89
CA ARG A 15 -4.00 10.24 14.91
C ARG A 15 -2.87 10.98 15.63
N TYR A 16 -1.62 10.66 15.27
CA TYR A 16 -0.44 11.35 15.82
C TYR A 16 -0.14 12.69 15.13
N THR A 17 -0.57 12.86 13.87
CA THR A 17 -0.33 14.09 13.10
C THR A 17 -1.55 14.44 12.23
N ASP A 18 -1.67 15.72 11.88
CA ASP A 18 -2.60 16.22 10.85
C ASP A 18 -1.88 16.44 9.50
N LEU A 19 -0.84 15.64 9.22
CA LEU A 19 -0.06 15.74 7.99
C LEU A 19 -0.94 15.39 6.78
N MET A 20 -0.99 16.27 5.79
CA MET A 20 -1.66 16.02 4.53
C MET A 20 -0.63 15.55 3.50
N ALA A 21 -0.54 14.25 3.29
CA ALA A 21 0.31 13.65 2.26
C ALA A 21 -0.27 13.93 0.87
N GLU A 22 0.59 14.28 -0.08
CA GLU A 22 0.24 14.51 -1.50
C GLU A 22 0.76 13.36 -2.38
N ARG A 23 2.00 12.92 -2.15
CA ARG A 23 2.61 11.75 -2.82
C ARG A 23 3.62 11.08 -1.90
N ALA A 24 4.07 9.88 -2.26
CA ALA A 24 5.13 9.18 -1.57
C ALA A 24 5.99 8.39 -2.55
N GLU A 25 7.28 8.21 -2.23
CA GLU A 25 8.24 7.52 -3.08
C GLU A 25 9.41 7.01 -2.24
N GLY A 26 9.74 5.73 -2.38
CA GLY A 26 10.79 5.08 -1.59
C GLY A 26 10.51 5.24 -0.09
N ILE A 27 11.45 5.82 0.65
CA ILE A 27 11.32 6.03 2.10
C ILE A 27 10.63 7.35 2.48
N TYR A 28 10.16 8.14 1.50
CA TYR A 28 9.67 9.50 1.75
C TYR A 28 8.18 9.69 1.48
N ILE A 29 7.54 10.48 2.34
CA ILE A 29 6.22 11.07 2.14
C ILE A 29 6.40 12.57 1.85
N TYR A 30 5.74 13.07 0.81
CA TYR A 30 5.75 14.48 0.43
C TYR A 30 4.40 15.09 0.78
N ALA A 31 4.41 16.12 1.62
CA ALA A 31 3.22 16.81 2.05
C ALA A 31 2.83 17.92 1.06
N ALA A 32 1.56 18.31 1.09
CA ALA A 32 0.99 19.34 0.21
C ALA A 32 1.64 20.74 0.34
N ASN A 33 2.47 20.95 1.36
CA ASN A 33 3.27 22.17 1.54
C ASN A 33 4.70 22.05 0.99
N GLY A 34 4.99 21.00 0.22
CA GLY A 34 6.30 20.74 -0.39
C GLY A 34 7.34 20.10 0.55
N ARG A 35 7.04 19.92 1.84
CA ARG A 35 7.98 19.27 2.78
C ARG A 35 7.99 17.76 2.58
N ARG A 36 9.19 17.18 2.55
CA ARG A 36 9.38 15.72 2.58
C ARG A 36 9.64 15.22 4.00
N TYR A 37 9.12 14.04 4.31
CA TYR A 37 9.22 13.37 5.60
C TYR A 37 9.75 11.96 5.38
N LEU A 38 10.78 11.58 6.15
CA LEU A 38 11.27 10.20 6.18
C LEU A 38 10.27 9.33 6.97
N ASP A 39 9.76 8.26 6.36
CA ASP A 39 8.75 7.39 6.96
C ASP A 39 9.39 6.28 7.80
N PHE A 40 9.50 6.52 9.10
CA PHE A 40 9.96 5.52 10.08
C PHE A 40 8.89 4.50 10.48
N THR A 41 7.66 4.64 9.97
CA THR A 41 6.53 3.77 10.37
C THR A 41 6.35 2.58 9.43
N SER A 42 6.84 2.68 8.19
CA SER A 42 6.66 1.69 7.12
C SER A 42 5.19 1.24 6.98
N GLY A 43 4.24 2.16 7.16
CA GLY A 43 2.81 1.84 7.10
C GLY A 43 2.35 0.82 8.14
N ILE A 44 2.88 0.87 9.38
CA ILE A 44 2.70 -0.18 10.40
C ILE A 44 3.42 -1.48 9.97
N GLY A 45 4.64 -1.34 9.44
CA GLY A 45 5.51 -2.47 9.08
C GLY A 45 5.15 -3.22 7.79
N VAL A 46 4.27 -2.67 6.94
CA VAL A 46 3.79 -3.33 5.71
C VAL A 46 4.45 -2.79 4.43
N THR A 47 5.05 -1.60 4.46
CA THR A 47 5.63 -0.92 3.28
C THR A 47 7.13 -1.21 3.14
N ASN A 48 7.52 -2.49 3.22
CA ASN A 48 8.92 -2.91 3.31
C ASN A 48 9.74 -2.61 2.04
N THR A 49 9.12 -2.55 0.87
CA THR A 49 9.76 -2.16 -0.40
C THR A 49 9.79 -0.65 -0.63
N GLY A 50 9.28 0.14 0.33
CA GLY A 50 9.07 1.57 0.19
C GLY A 50 7.80 1.92 -0.59
N HIS A 51 7.44 3.20 -0.54
CA HIS A 51 6.29 3.77 -1.24
C HIS A 51 6.49 3.70 -2.75
N CYS A 52 5.46 3.24 -3.46
CA CYS A 52 5.38 3.25 -4.92
C CYS A 52 6.59 2.58 -5.63
N HIS A 53 7.07 1.44 -5.11
CA HIS A 53 8.17 0.70 -5.74
C HIS A 53 7.85 0.38 -7.23
N PRO A 54 8.71 0.77 -8.20
CA PRO A 54 8.36 0.73 -9.63
C PRO A 54 7.89 -0.64 -10.13
N ALA A 55 8.56 -1.73 -9.70
CA ALA A 55 8.17 -3.09 -10.08
C ALA A 55 6.78 -3.50 -9.54
N VAL A 56 6.44 -3.08 -8.31
CA VAL A 56 5.14 -3.40 -7.69
C VAL A 56 4.03 -2.61 -8.36
N VAL A 57 4.26 -1.32 -8.63
CA VAL A 57 3.29 -0.47 -9.32
C VAL A 57 2.99 -1.01 -10.72
N ALA A 58 4.02 -1.36 -11.50
CA ALA A 58 3.85 -1.90 -12.84
C ALA A 58 3.07 -3.22 -12.82
N ALA A 59 3.44 -4.18 -11.96
CA ALA A 59 2.76 -5.46 -11.84
C ALA A 59 1.29 -5.31 -11.42
N ALA A 60 1.01 -4.41 -10.46
CA ALA A 60 -0.35 -4.13 -10.02
C ALA A 60 -1.19 -3.52 -11.16
N GLN A 61 -0.66 -2.50 -11.86
CA GLN A 61 -1.34 -1.86 -12.99
C GLN A 61 -1.66 -2.84 -14.13
N GLU A 62 -0.73 -3.71 -14.47
CA GLU A 62 -0.95 -4.74 -15.50
C GLU A 62 -2.06 -5.71 -15.08
N GLN A 63 -2.03 -6.17 -13.82
CA GLN A 63 -3.00 -7.17 -13.34
C GLN A 63 -4.40 -6.59 -13.20
N VAL A 64 -4.56 -5.37 -12.67
CA VAL A 64 -5.89 -4.76 -12.50
C VAL A 64 -6.59 -4.45 -13.83
N ALA A 65 -5.83 -4.28 -14.91
CA ALA A 65 -6.39 -4.16 -16.26
C ALA A 65 -7.01 -5.48 -16.77
N LYS A 66 -6.61 -6.63 -16.20
CA LYS A 66 -7.16 -7.95 -16.53
C LYS A 66 -8.26 -8.36 -15.54
N MET A 67 -7.98 -8.27 -14.25
CA MET A 67 -8.89 -8.66 -13.17
C MET A 67 -8.44 -8.08 -11.82
N ILE A 68 -9.36 -7.40 -11.12
CA ILE A 68 -9.11 -6.84 -9.77
C ILE A 68 -9.18 -7.92 -8.69
N HIS A 69 -10.13 -8.86 -8.80
CA HIS A 69 -10.37 -9.89 -7.79
C HIS A 69 -10.96 -11.16 -8.41
N GLY A 70 -10.43 -12.32 -8.01
CA GLY A 70 -11.00 -13.63 -8.27
C GLY A 70 -11.08 -14.41 -6.95
N GLN A 71 -12.25 -14.98 -6.64
CA GLN A 71 -12.44 -15.73 -5.41
C GLN A 71 -11.81 -17.13 -5.56
N ILE A 72 -10.94 -17.52 -4.61
CA ILE A 72 -10.19 -18.78 -4.66
C ILE A 72 -11.06 -20.03 -4.68
N ASN A 73 -12.27 -19.97 -4.12
CA ASN A 73 -13.25 -21.05 -4.12
C ASN A 73 -14.03 -21.17 -5.44
N ILE A 74 -13.79 -20.28 -6.41
CA ILE A 74 -14.50 -20.27 -7.71
C ILE A 74 -13.51 -20.41 -8.87
N VAL A 75 -12.40 -19.66 -8.86
CA VAL A 75 -11.46 -19.60 -9.99
C VAL A 75 -10.01 -19.74 -9.54
N PHE A 76 -9.22 -20.39 -10.37
CA PHE A 76 -7.76 -20.30 -10.32
C PHE A 76 -7.27 -19.18 -11.25
N HIS A 77 -6.18 -18.53 -10.90
CA HIS A 77 -5.49 -17.58 -11.75
C HIS A 77 -3.98 -17.71 -11.60
N GLN A 78 -3.24 -17.50 -12.69
CA GLN A 78 -1.80 -17.73 -12.75
C GLN A 78 -1.02 -17.00 -11.63
N PRO A 79 -1.26 -15.71 -11.33
CA PRO A 79 -0.52 -15.02 -10.27
C PRO A 79 -0.63 -15.66 -8.88
N MET A 80 -1.74 -16.34 -8.58
CA MET A 80 -1.89 -17.05 -7.31
C MET A 80 -1.02 -18.31 -7.27
N LEU A 81 -0.98 -19.07 -8.37
CA LEU A 81 -0.17 -20.28 -8.45
C LEU A 81 1.32 -19.96 -8.43
N ASP A 82 1.73 -18.89 -9.11
CA ASP A 82 3.11 -18.38 -9.09
C ASP A 82 3.52 -17.98 -7.67
N LEU A 83 2.66 -17.23 -6.97
CA LEU A 83 2.90 -16.84 -5.57
C LEU A 83 3.04 -18.06 -4.66
N VAL A 84 2.16 -19.06 -4.79
CA VAL A 84 2.25 -20.29 -3.99
C VAL A 84 3.55 -21.04 -4.28
N SER A 85 3.93 -21.18 -5.55
CA SER A 85 5.18 -21.83 -5.94
C SER A 85 6.41 -21.15 -5.32
N GLU A 86 6.47 -19.82 -5.37
CA GLU A 86 7.56 -19.05 -4.77
C GLU A 86 7.57 -19.14 -3.25
N LEU A 87 6.41 -19.00 -2.60
CA LEU A 87 6.30 -19.07 -1.15
C LEU A 87 6.78 -20.41 -0.60
N LEU A 88 6.49 -21.52 -1.28
CA LEU A 88 6.96 -22.85 -0.88
C LEU A 88 8.49 -22.99 -0.86
N THR A 89 9.24 -22.09 -1.50
CA THR A 89 10.71 -22.06 -1.43
C THR A 89 11.26 -21.28 -0.22
N ILE A 90 10.42 -20.45 0.40
CA ILE A 90 10.80 -19.49 1.46
C ILE A 90 10.26 -19.93 2.82
N ILE A 91 9.02 -20.42 2.88
CA ILE A 91 8.36 -20.79 4.12
C ILE A 91 8.84 -22.18 4.60
N PRO A 92 8.96 -22.42 5.94
CA PRO A 92 9.37 -23.70 6.49
C PRO A 92 8.43 -24.87 6.17
#